data_AF-A0A830EYU2-F1
#
_entry.id   AF-A0A830EYU2-F1
#
_cell.length_a   1.000
_cell.length_b   1.000
_cell.length_c   1.000
_cell.angle_alpha   90.00
_cell.angle_beta   90.00
_cell.angle_gamma   90.00
#
_symmetry.space_group_name_H-M   'P 1'
#
loop_
_entity.id
_entity.type
_entity.pdbx_description
1 polymer ?
#
loop_
_entity_poly.entity_id
_entity_poly.type
_entity_poly.pdbx_seq_one_letter_code
_entity_poly.pdbx_strand_id
1 'polypeptide(L)' 'MQLTDALRTLLDAIDGYEDDVAAQISKRTSVTETQVTQGIELAREELGMDANEEESR' A
#
# COMPACT_ATOMS: atom_id res chain seq x y z
N MET A 1 -2.76 5.75 18.21
CA MET A 1 -2.31 5.70 16.82
C MET A 1 -3.33 6.43 15.98
N GLN A 2 -2.88 7.35 15.12
CA GLN A 2 -3.78 7.99 14.16
C GLN A 2 -4.02 7.02 13.00
N LEU A 3 -5.15 7.17 12.29
CA LEU A 3 -5.52 6.28 11.17
C LEU A 3 -4.40 6.20 10.12
N THR A 4 -3.75 7.33 9.84
CA THR A 4 -2.63 7.46 8.90
C THR A 4 -1.43 6.62 9.31
N ASP A 5 -1.06 6.61 10.60
CA ASP A 5 0.07 5.80 11.10
C ASP A 5 -0.21 4.30 10.94
N ALA A 6 -1.45 3.89 11.19
CA ALA A 6 -1.87 2.51 11.04
C ALA A 6 -1.89 2.07 9.57
N LEU A 7 -2.29 2.96 8.66
CA LEU A 7 -2.24 2.73 7.21
C LEU A 7 -0.81 2.61 6.71
N ARG A 8 0.10 3.49 7.14
CA ARG A 8 1.54 3.38 6.80
C ARG A 8 2.10 2.05 7.27
N THR A 9 1.86 1.68 8.53
CA THR A 9 2.30 0.41 9.10
C THR A 9 1.75 -0.79 8.32
N LEU A 10 0.48 -0.72 7.87
CA LEU A 10 -0.13 -1.76 7.06
C LEU A 10 0.52 -1.88 5.68
N LEU A 11 0.78 -0.75 5.00
CA LEU A 11 1.42 -0.73 3.69
C LEU A 11 2.87 -1.21 3.75
N ASP A 12 3.60 -0.86 4.81
CA ASP A 12 4.94 -1.42 5.07
C ASP A 12 4.89 -2.92 5.33
N ALA A 13 3.87 -3.40 6.07
CA ALA A 13 3.75 -4.83 6.39
C ALA A 13 3.42 -5.71 5.17
N ILE A 14 2.86 -5.14 4.12
CA ILE A 14 2.54 -5.85 2.87
C ILE A 14 3.58 -5.60 1.76
N ASP A 15 4.65 -4.84 2.05
CA ASP A 15 5.74 -4.59 1.11
C ASP A 15 6.41 -5.90 0.66
N GLY A 16 6.45 -6.12 -0.66
CA GLY A 16 6.91 -7.37 -1.27
C GLY A 16 5.89 -8.52 -1.30
N TYR A 17 4.67 -8.28 -0.80
CA TYR A 17 3.55 -9.24 -0.82
C TYR A 17 2.31 -8.67 -1.53
N GLU A 18 2.46 -7.59 -2.31
CA GLU A 18 1.36 -6.88 -2.96
C GLU A 18 0.52 -7.79 -3.86
N ASP A 19 1.15 -8.69 -4.61
CA ASP A 19 0.47 -9.62 -5.51
C ASP A 19 -0.41 -10.62 -4.74
N ASP A 20 0.09 -11.14 -3.62
CA ASP A 20 -0.68 -12.06 -2.76
C ASP A 20 -1.87 -11.34 -2.11
N VAL A 21 -1.66 -10.09 -1.68
CA VAL A 21 -2.72 -9.24 -1.13
C VAL A 21 -3.75 -8.91 -2.19
N ALA A 22 -3.31 -8.54 -3.40
CA ALA A 22 -4.18 -8.29 -4.54
C ALA A 22 -5.05 -9.50 -4.88
N ALA A 23 -4.46 -10.70 -4.92
CA ALA A 23 -5.16 -11.96 -5.16
C ALA A 23 -6.17 -12.31 -4.06
N GLN A 24 -5.94 -11.92 -2.81
CA GLN A 24 -6.90 -12.13 -1.73
C GLN A 24 -8.03 -11.09 -1.74
N ILE A 25 -7.72 -9.84 -2.06
CA ILE A 25 -8.72 -8.76 -2.11
C ILE A 25 -9.64 -8.95 -3.33
N SER A 26 -9.10 -9.31 -4.49
CA SER A 26 -9.89 -9.55 -5.71
C SER A 26 -10.92 -10.67 -5.54
N LYS A 27 -10.63 -11.68 -4.71
CA LYS A 27 -11.57 -12.77 -4.38
C LYS A 27 -12.73 -12.33 -3.48
N ARG A 28 -12.55 -11.25 -2.71
CA ARG A 28 -13.48 -10.79 -1.68
C ARG A 28 -14.25 -9.54 -2.08
N THR A 29 -13.87 -8.94 -3.20
CA THR A 29 -14.41 -7.66 -3.68
C THR A 29 -14.70 -7.76 -5.18
N SER A 30 -15.24 -6.70 -5.76
CA SER A 30 -15.48 -6.62 -7.21
C SER A 30 -14.31 -6.03 -8.00
N VAL A 31 -13.19 -5.72 -7.36
CA VAL A 31 -12.03 -5.11 -8.01
C VAL A 31 -11.06 -6.17 -8.51
N THR A 32 -10.38 -5.89 -9.62
CA THR A 32 -9.36 -6.79 -10.17
C THR A 32 -8.05 -6.66 -9.38
N GLU A 33 -7.19 -7.67 -9.48
CA GLU A 33 -5.87 -7.65 -8.84
C GLU A 33 -5.08 -6.40 -9.26
N THR A 34 -5.10 -6.05 -10.55
CA THR A 34 -4.48 -4.81 -11.06
C THR A 34 -5.01 -3.55 -10.39
N GLN A 35 -6.32 -3.45 -10.16
CA GLN A 35 -6.91 -2.30 -9.48
C GLN A 35 -6.50 -2.23 -8.01
N VAL A 36 -6.29 -3.39 -7.37
CA VAL A 36 -5.81 -3.44 -5.99
C VAL A 36 -4.35 -2.98 -5.91
N THR A 37 -3.48 -3.49 -6.78
CA THR A 37 -2.07 -3.07 -6.84
C THR A 37 -1.95 -1.57 -7.11
N GLN A 38 -2.70 -1.04 -8.08
CA GLN A 38 -2.76 0.40 -8.36
C GLN A 38 -3.27 1.21 -7.14
N GLY A 39 -4.25 0.69 -6.41
CA GLY A 39 -4.76 1.32 -5.20
C GLY A 39 -3.73 1.35 -4.06
N ILE A 40 -2.90 0.31 -3.93
CA ILE A 40 -1.81 0.25 -2.96
C ILE A 40 -0.73 1.29 -3.32
N GLU A 41 -0.34 1.38 -4.59
CA GLU A 41 0.63 2.39 -5.07
C GLU A 41 0.14 3.81 -4.80
N LEU A 42 -1.10 4.13 -5.18
CA LEU A 42 -1.72 5.44 -4.92
C LEU A 42 -1.77 5.74 -3.41
N ALA A 43 -2.08 4.74 -2.58
CA ALA A 43 -2.09 4.93 -1.13
C ALA A 43 -0.69 5.23 -0.57
N ARG A 44 0.37 4.64 -1.12
CA ARG A 44 1.76 4.96 -0.73
C ARG A 44 2.13 6.39 -1.11
N GLU A 45 1.78 6.83 -2.32
CA GLU A 45 2.01 8.20 -2.81
C GLU A 45 1.30 9.25 -1.93
N GLU A 46 0.00 9.06 -1.69
CA GLU A 46 -0.82 9.97 -0.87
C GLU A 46 -0.35 10.04 0.59
N LEU A 47 0.26 8.96 1.09
CA LEU A 47 0.83 8.90 2.43
C LEU A 47 2.29 9.38 2.49
N GLY A 48 2.90 9.76 1.36
CA GLY A 48 4.28 10.20 1.26
C GLY A 48 5.28 9.11 1.64
N MET A 49 5.01 7.86 1.26
CA MET A 49 5.85 6.69 1.58
C MET A 49 6.86 6.35 0.48
N ASP A 50 6.87 7.07 -0.64
CA ASP A 50 7.85 6.85 -1.69
C ASP A 50 9.26 7.24 -1.22
N ALA A 51 10.20 6.31 -1.46
CA ALA A 51 11.59 6.38 -1.04
C ALA A 51 12.31 7.58 -1.68
N ASN A 52 12.18 8.76 -1.08
CA ASN A 52 13.05 9.89 -1.33
C ASN A 52 13.11 10.89 -0.15
N GLU A 53 13.30 10.37 1.07
CA GLU A 53 13.74 11.17 2.22
C GLU A 53 15.10 10.68 2.78
N GLU A 54 16.03 10.31 1.89
CA GLU A 54 17.45 10.12 2.23
C GLU A 54 18.33 11.26 1.68
N GLU A 55 18.05 12.53 1.99
CA GLU A 55 19.11 13.57 1.98
C GLU A 55 18.72 14.85 2.75
N SER A 56 18.61 14.78 4.08
CA SER A 56 18.64 15.99 4.94
C SER A 56 18.93 15.64 6.41
N ARG A 57 20.16 15.19 6.69
CA ARG A 57 20.79 15.39 8.01
C ARG A 57 22.29 15.60 7.86
#